data_AF-A0A925W0P1-F1
#
_entry.id   AF-A0A925W0P1-F1
#
_cell.length_a   1.000
_cell.length_b   1.000
_cell.length_c   1.000
_cell.angle_alpha   90.00
_cell.angle_beta   90.00
_cell.angle_gamma   90.00
#
_symmetry.space_group_name_H-M   'P 1'
#
loop_
_entity.id
_entity.type
_entity.pdbx_description
1 polymer ?
#
loop_
_entity_poly.entity_id
_entity_poly.type
_entity_poly.pdbx_seq_one_letter_code
_entity_poly.pdbx_strand_id
1 'polypeptide(L)'
;MGAGNLGAQETLDAKTPAARTPGRIATTVALRSELFRGQPVVILRRPLGSGGDLIVLSGPAIAAELLATASFALTQAREESGDVVSSKTMIAISEASGASPVDVRVCARVLEKLRTAPRSVIDDVGQVQTATIYLPSKTGRESLKQRGKADFTPKVKKEKKDGKN
;
A
#
# COMPACT_ATOMS: atom_id res chain seq x y z
N MET A 1 50.26 9.33 -25.04
CA MET A 1 50.14 8.30 -23.99
C MET A 1 49.72 9.02 -22.72
N GLY A 2 48.61 8.81 -22.03
CA GLY A 2 47.47 7.91 -22.12
C GLY A 2 46.70 8.05 -20.79
N ALA A 3 45.36 7.94 -20.85
CA ALA A 3 44.38 7.80 -19.75
C ALA A 3 44.33 8.93 -18.69
N GLY A 4 43.23 9.65 -18.46
CA GLY A 4 41.85 9.18 -18.35
C GLY A 4 41.55 8.79 -16.90
N ASN A 5 40.92 9.66 -16.12
CA ASN A 5 40.07 9.20 -15.02
C ASN A 5 38.93 10.19 -14.74
N LEU A 6 37.79 9.85 -15.32
CA LEU A 6 36.46 10.25 -14.89
C LEU A 6 36.09 9.42 -13.65
N GLY A 7 35.47 10.05 -12.65
CA GLY A 7 34.82 9.37 -11.54
C GLY A 7 35.06 10.12 -10.22
N ALA A 8 34.08 10.47 -9.40
CA ALA A 8 32.68 10.10 -9.40
C ALA A 8 31.86 11.26 -8.80
N GLN A 9 30.66 11.42 -9.35
CA GLN A 9 29.59 12.20 -8.76
C GLN A 9 29.20 11.59 -7.41
N GLU A 10 29.30 12.37 -6.34
CA GLU A 10 28.59 12.08 -5.09
C GLU A 10 27.53 13.17 -4.91
N THR A 11 26.51 13.12 -5.76
CA THR A 11 25.22 13.74 -5.48
C THR A 11 24.26 12.59 -5.20
N LEU A 12 23.68 12.59 -4.01
CA LEU A 12 22.23 12.50 -3.78
C LEU A 12 21.97 12.48 -2.27
N ASP A 13 21.73 13.68 -1.73
CA ASP A 13 20.90 13.91 -0.55
C ASP A 13 19.50 13.31 -0.77
N ALA A 14 19.37 11.98 -0.61
CA ALA A 14 18.07 11.32 -0.52
C ALA A 14 17.60 11.33 0.93
N LYS A 15 17.18 12.50 1.39
CA LYS A 15 16.67 12.72 2.75
C LYS A 15 15.32 11.99 2.91
N THR A 16 15.36 10.95 3.75
CA THR A 16 14.25 10.19 4.37
C THR A 16 13.84 8.90 3.64
N PRO A 17 14.37 7.72 4.02
CA PRO A 17 13.69 6.47 3.70
C PRO A 17 12.33 6.48 4.41
N ALA A 18 11.25 6.24 3.66
CA ALA A 18 9.94 5.96 4.22
C ALA A 18 10.09 5.03 5.43
N ALA A 19 9.71 5.49 6.63
CA ALA A 19 9.91 4.76 7.86
C ALA A 19 9.31 3.34 7.73
N ARG A 20 10.18 2.35 7.50
CA ARG A 20 9.81 0.96 7.33
C ARG A 20 9.50 0.40 8.71
N THR A 21 8.25 0.52 9.14
CA THR A 21 7.75 -0.31 10.25
C THR A 21 7.96 -1.77 9.83
N PRO A 22 8.61 -2.64 10.62
CA PRO A 22 8.88 -4.01 10.23
C PRO A 22 7.62 -4.71 9.72
N GLY A 23 7.67 -5.24 8.49
CA GLY A 23 6.55 -5.92 7.85
C GLY A 23 5.49 -5.01 7.21
N ARG A 24 5.63 -3.68 7.25
CA ARG A 24 4.69 -2.72 6.63
C ARG A 24 5.39 -1.69 5.76
N ILE A 25 4.67 -1.20 4.76
CA ILE A 25 5.12 -0.18 3.81
C ILE A 25 4.18 1.02 3.96
N ALA A 26 4.77 2.18 4.20
CA ALA A 26 4.05 3.45 4.14
C ALA A 26 3.59 3.68 2.69
N THR A 27 2.30 3.88 2.53
CA THR A 27 1.64 4.21 1.26
C THR A 27 0.96 5.56 1.44
N THR A 28 1.23 6.48 0.53
CA THR A 28 0.55 7.78 0.53
C THR A 28 -0.81 7.63 -0.12
N VAL A 29 -1.82 8.24 0.49
CA VAL A 29 -3.15 8.43 -0.07
C VAL A 29 -3.30 9.93 -0.33
N ALA A 30 -3.68 10.31 -1.54
CA ALA A 30 -3.89 11.68 -1.96
C ALA A 30 -5.37 11.88 -2.31
N LEU A 31 -5.98 12.95 -1.81
CA LEU A 31 -7.34 13.35 -2.15
C LEU A 31 -7.28 14.61 -3.03
N ARG A 32 -7.91 14.54 -4.20
CA ARG A 32 -8.06 15.62 -5.17
C ARG A 32 -9.55 15.93 -5.37
N SER A 33 -9.87 17.21 -5.53
CA SER A 33 -11.25 17.67 -5.74
C SER A 33 -11.81 17.29 -7.12
N GLU A 34 -10.95 17.22 -8.13
CA GLU A 34 -11.30 16.88 -9.52
C GLU A 34 -10.89 15.45 -9.87
N LEU A 35 -11.56 14.88 -10.88
CA LEU A 35 -11.21 13.57 -11.44
C LEU A 35 -9.77 13.55 -11.98
N PHE A 36 -8.94 12.69 -11.41
CA PHE A 36 -7.60 12.45 -11.93
C PHE A 36 -7.68 11.47 -13.12
N ARG A 37 -7.35 11.96 -14.32
CA ARG A 37 -7.42 11.18 -15.57
C ARG A 37 -8.80 10.54 -15.83
N GLY A 38 -9.88 11.24 -15.42
CA GLY A 38 -11.25 10.77 -15.59
C GLY A 38 -11.66 9.60 -14.69
N GLN A 39 -10.84 9.26 -13.68
CA GLN A 39 -11.08 8.12 -12.79
C GLN A 39 -11.31 8.58 -11.35
N PRO A 40 -12.21 7.90 -10.60
CA PRO A 40 -12.44 8.22 -9.19
C PRO A 40 -11.28 7.77 -8.31
N VAL A 41 -10.65 6.64 -8.63
CA VAL A 41 -9.47 6.15 -7.92
C VAL A 41 -8.40 5.66 -8.88
N VAL A 42 -7.16 6.06 -8.64
CA VAL A 42 -5.99 5.62 -9.39
C VAL A 42 -4.86 5.26 -8.44
N ILE A 43 -4.28 4.08 -8.62
CA ILE A 43 -3.03 3.69 -7.95
C ILE A 43 -1.88 4.02 -8.90
N LEU A 44 -0.93 4.82 -8.43
CA LEU A 44 0.34 5.05 -9.09
C LEU A 44 1.42 4.24 -8.38
N ARG A 45 1.87 3.16 -9.01
CA ARG A 45 3.09 2.47 -8.57
C ARG A 45 4.27 3.25 -9.09
N ARG A 46 5.19 3.66 -8.21
CA ARG A 46 6.33 4.49 -8.58
C ARG A 46 7.65 3.88 -8.09
N PRO A 47 8.77 4.11 -8.80
CA PRO A 47 10.08 3.72 -8.33
C PRO A 47 10.40 4.31 -6.95
N LEU A 48 11.28 3.66 -6.19
CA LEU A 48 11.60 4.03 -4.80
C LEU A 48 12.10 5.48 -4.66
N GLY A 49 12.76 6.03 -5.68
CA GLY A 49 13.24 7.41 -5.71
C GLY A 49 12.18 8.49 -6.00
N SER A 50 10.96 8.09 -6.39
CA SER A 50 9.87 9.00 -6.78
C SER A 50 8.80 9.15 -5.71
N GLY A 51 9.13 8.86 -4.44
CA GLY A 51 8.20 8.94 -3.31
C GLY A 51 7.27 7.75 -3.13
N GLY A 52 7.55 6.62 -3.79
CA GLY A 52 6.84 5.35 -3.59
C GLY A 52 5.39 5.32 -4.10
N ASP A 53 4.69 4.22 -3.81
CA ASP A 53 3.32 4.01 -4.30
C ASP A 53 2.33 5.04 -3.72
N LEU A 54 1.39 5.47 -4.56
CA LEU A 54 0.39 6.48 -4.25
C LEU A 54 -1.01 5.98 -4.63
N ILE A 55 -1.98 6.16 -3.74
CA ILE A 55 -3.40 6.00 -4.05
C ILE A 55 -4.01 7.39 -4.22
N VAL A 56 -4.42 7.74 -5.43
CA VAL A 56 -5.08 9.01 -5.75
C VAL A 56 -6.59 8.79 -5.74
N LEU A 57 -7.27 9.49 -4.85
CA LEU A 57 -8.71 9.55 -4.70
C LEU A 57 -9.20 10.87 -5.29
N SER A 58 -10.23 10.84 -6.12
CA SER A 58 -10.62 11.98 -6.94
C SER A 58 -12.13 12.18 -7.00
N GLY A 59 -12.56 13.41 -6.77
CA GLY A 59 -13.96 13.81 -6.88
C GLY A 59 -14.64 14.09 -5.53
N PRO A 60 -15.85 14.66 -5.58
CA PRO A 60 -16.51 15.26 -4.41
C PRO A 60 -17.03 14.24 -3.39
N ALA A 61 -17.22 12.97 -3.77
CA ALA A 61 -17.87 11.96 -2.94
C ALA A 61 -17.18 10.58 -3.04
N ILE A 62 -15.90 10.50 -2.67
CA ILE A 62 -15.21 9.22 -2.58
C ILE A 62 -15.73 8.39 -1.39
N ALA A 63 -16.18 7.17 -1.70
CA ALA A 63 -16.62 6.17 -0.74
C ALA A 63 -15.43 5.45 -0.07
N ALA A 64 -15.61 5.02 1.18
CA ALA A 64 -14.57 4.32 1.94
C ALA A 64 -14.25 2.94 1.34
N GLU A 65 -15.25 2.30 0.74
CA GLU A 65 -15.19 1.03 0.04
C GLU A 65 -14.21 1.10 -1.14
N LEU A 66 -14.20 2.21 -1.90
CA LEU A 66 -13.26 2.41 -3.00
C LEU A 66 -11.82 2.50 -2.51
N LEU A 67 -11.57 3.18 -1.39
CA LEU A 67 -10.23 3.21 -0.79
C LEU A 67 -9.81 1.83 -0.26
N ALA A 68 -10.74 1.05 0.30
CA ALA A 68 -10.48 -0.31 0.73
C ALA A 68 -10.12 -1.22 -0.47
N THR A 69 -10.90 -1.16 -1.55
CA THR A 69 -10.61 -1.88 -2.80
C THR A 69 -9.27 -1.46 -3.39
N ALA A 70 -8.93 -0.17 -3.38
CA ALA A 70 -7.64 0.32 -3.85
C ALA A 70 -6.46 -0.17 -2.99
N SER A 71 -6.63 -0.19 -1.68
CA SER A 71 -5.63 -0.73 -0.77
C SER A 71 -5.39 -2.22 -1.00
N PHE A 72 -6.46 -2.97 -1.26
CA PHE A 72 -6.38 -4.39 -1.61
C PHE A 72 -5.72 -4.62 -2.98
N ALA A 73 -6.13 -3.88 -4.01
CA ALA A 73 -5.55 -3.96 -5.34
C ALA A 73 -4.06 -3.61 -5.35
N LEU A 74 -3.63 -2.59 -4.60
CA LEU A 74 -2.22 -2.25 -4.42
C LEU A 74 -1.46 -3.40 -3.75
N THR A 75 -2.06 -4.02 -2.73
CA THR A 75 -1.47 -5.17 -2.06
C THR A 75 -1.30 -6.34 -3.03
N GLN A 76 -2.31 -6.66 -3.85
CA GLN A 76 -2.21 -7.69 -4.89
C GLN A 76 -1.12 -7.36 -5.92
N ALA A 77 -1.10 -6.14 -6.44
CA ALA A 77 -0.06 -5.70 -7.37
C ALA A 77 1.35 -5.83 -6.77
N ARG A 78 1.52 -5.61 -5.46
CA ARG A 78 2.80 -5.83 -4.75
C ARG A 78 3.15 -7.30 -4.58
N GLU A 79 2.18 -8.22 -4.51
CA GLU A 79 2.48 -9.66 -4.55
C GLU A 79 3.03 -10.07 -5.92
N GLU A 80 2.40 -9.58 -6.99
CA GLU A 80 2.70 -9.97 -8.36
C GLU A 80 4.02 -9.38 -8.86
N SER A 81 4.22 -8.08 -8.63
CA SER A 81 5.37 -7.32 -9.19
C SER A 81 6.44 -6.97 -8.15
N GLY A 82 6.23 -7.37 -6.89
CA GLY A 82 7.09 -6.98 -5.77
C GLY A 82 6.71 -5.64 -5.16
N ASP A 83 7.30 -5.36 -3.98
CA ASP A 83 7.02 -4.15 -3.20
C ASP A 83 7.55 -2.87 -3.89
N VAL A 84 8.56 -3.00 -4.74
CA VAL A 84 9.18 -1.90 -5.50
C VAL A 84 9.12 -2.22 -6.99
N VAL A 85 8.75 -1.21 -7.79
CA VAL A 85 8.72 -1.31 -9.27
C VAL A 85 9.90 -0.54 -9.88
N SER A 86 10.39 -1.00 -11.03
CA SER A 86 11.45 -0.33 -11.79
C SER A 86 10.93 0.81 -12.68
N SER A 87 9.66 0.75 -13.08
CA SER A 87 8.98 1.74 -13.91
C SER A 87 7.63 2.13 -13.32
N LYS A 88 7.16 3.32 -13.68
CA LYS A 88 5.87 3.82 -13.23
C LYS A 88 4.74 3.03 -13.88
N THR A 89 3.80 2.53 -13.07
CA THR A 89 2.58 1.89 -13.57
C THR A 89 1.34 2.51 -12.92
N MET A 90 0.21 2.39 -13.62
CA MET A 90 -1.05 3.01 -13.22
C MET A 90 -2.16 1.95 -13.23
N ILE A 91 -2.95 1.89 -12.17
CA ILE A 91 -4.10 1.00 -12.05
C ILE A 91 -5.32 1.88 -11.77
N ALA A 92 -6.31 1.84 -12.64
CA ALA A 92 -7.57 2.55 -12.44
C ALA A 92 -8.58 1.67 -11.70
N ILE A 93 -9.29 2.25 -10.76
CA ILE A 93 -10.35 1.58 -9.98
C ILE A 93 -11.59 2.45 -10.07
N SER A 94 -12.62 1.91 -10.71
CA SER A 94 -13.88 2.62 -10.94
C SER A 94 -14.98 2.13 -10.01
N GLU A 95 -14.88 0.91 -9.49
CA GLU A 95 -15.90 0.26 -8.68
C GLU A 95 -15.32 -0.37 -7.41
N ALA A 96 -16.12 -0.36 -6.34
CA ALA A 96 -15.77 -1.02 -5.09
C ALA A 96 -16.06 -2.52 -5.18
N SER A 97 -15.14 -3.33 -4.66
CA SER A 97 -15.30 -4.79 -4.59
C SER A 97 -14.58 -5.38 -3.38
N GLY A 98 -15.17 -6.43 -2.81
CA GLY A 98 -14.53 -7.35 -1.87
C GLY A 98 -14.02 -6.75 -0.55
N ALA A 99 -14.43 -5.53 -0.19
CA ALA A 99 -13.96 -4.87 1.02
C ALA A 99 -14.64 -5.44 2.29
N SER A 100 -13.86 -5.81 3.30
CA SER A 100 -14.41 -6.26 4.58
C SER A 100 -14.98 -5.07 5.38
N PRO A 101 -16.01 -5.27 6.25
CA PRO A 101 -16.53 -4.20 7.10
C PRO A 101 -15.49 -3.58 8.05
N VAL A 102 -14.41 -4.31 8.35
CA VAL A 102 -13.29 -3.80 9.15
C VAL A 102 -12.47 -2.83 8.31
N ASP A 103 -12.12 -3.21 7.08
CA ASP A 103 -11.33 -2.37 6.17
C ASP A 103 -12.08 -1.10 5.79
N VAL A 104 -13.39 -1.19 5.54
CA VAL A 104 -14.25 -0.03 5.25
C VAL A 104 -14.22 0.97 6.40
N ARG A 105 -14.37 0.52 7.66
CA ARG A 105 -14.31 1.40 8.84
C ARG A 105 -12.96 2.07 9.01
N VAL A 106 -11.86 1.35 8.75
CA VAL A 106 -10.51 1.93 8.81
C VAL A 106 -10.33 2.97 7.70
N CYS A 107 -10.76 2.65 6.47
CA CYS A 107 -10.68 3.56 5.34
C CYS A 107 -11.55 4.81 5.51
N ALA A 108 -12.74 4.69 6.12
CA ALA A 108 -13.59 5.83 6.45
C ALA A 108 -12.86 6.84 7.35
N ARG A 109 -12.17 6.36 8.39
CA ARG A 109 -11.34 7.23 9.27
C ARG A 109 -10.18 7.89 8.53
N VAL A 110 -9.60 7.21 7.54
CA VAL A 110 -8.54 7.79 6.69
C VAL A 110 -9.11 8.89 5.80
N LEU A 111 -10.30 8.69 5.23
CA LEU A 111 -10.98 9.71 4.43
C LEU A 111 -11.35 10.95 5.25
N GLU A 112 -11.84 10.76 6.48
CA GLU A 112 -12.11 11.88 7.40
C GLU A 112 -10.84 12.70 7.67
N LYS A 113 -9.72 12.03 7.95
CA LYS A 113 -8.42 12.68 8.13
C LYS A 113 -7.94 13.39 6.87
N LEU A 114 -8.13 12.80 5.69
CA LEU A 114 -7.74 13.40 4.41
C LEU A 114 -8.48 14.70 4.16
N ARG A 115 -9.80 14.74 4.43
CA ARG A 115 -10.63 15.93 4.19
C ARG A 115 -10.21 17.15 4.99
N THR A 116 -9.59 16.96 6.15
CA THR A 116 -9.10 18.04 7.03
C THR A 116 -7.59 18.23 6.96
N ALA A 117 -6.87 17.41 6.19
CA ALA A 117 -5.43 17.51 6.05
C ALA A 117 -5.02 18.77 5.26
N PRO A 118 -3.87 19.38 5.59
CA PRO A 118 -3.31 20.46 4.79
C PRO A 118 -3.03 19.98 3.38
N ARG A 119 -3.15 20.89 2.41
CA ARG A 119 -2.77 20.61 1.02
C ARG A 119 -1.25 20.62 0.88
N SER A 120 -0.74 19.69 0.09
CA SER A 120 0.66 19.59 -0.31
C SER A 120 0.74 19.31 -1.81
N VAL A 121 1.88 19.61 -2.41
CA VAL A 121 2.15 19.26 -3.81
C VAL A 121 2.75 17.85 -3.83
N ILE A 122 2.20 16.98 -4.68
CA ILE A 122 2.76 15.66 -4.98
C ILE A 122 3.13 15.61 -6.46
N ASP A 123 4.35 15.16 -6.74
CA ASP A 123 4.83 14.95 -8.11
C ASP A 123 3.85 14.09 -8.91
N ASP A 124 3.62 14.47 -10.17
CA ASP A 124 2.67 13.88 -11.11
C ASP A 124 1.17 14.03 -10.78
N VAL A 125 0.81 14.57 -9.63
CA VAL A 125 -0.60 14.70 -9.20
C VAL A 125 -1.03 16.16 -9.00
N GLY A 126 -0.14 17.01 -8.52
CA GLY A 126 -0.40 18.43 -8.23
C GLY A 126 -0.77 18.68 -6.78
N GLN A 127 -1.55 19.74 -6.51
CA GLN A 127 -2.01 20.05 -5.15
C GLN A 127 -3.11 19.09 -4.69
N VAL A 128 -2.86 18.41 -3.57
CA VAL A 128 -3.75 17.41 -2.99
C VAL A 128 -3.68 17.44 -1.47
N GLN A 129 -4.71 16.92 -0.81
CA GLN A 129 -4.62 16.60 0.62
C GLN A 129 -4.02 15.20 0.77
N THR A 130 -3.14 14.97 1.75
CA THR A 130 -2.44 13.68 1.87
C THR A 130 -2.57 13.06 3.25
N ALA A 131 -2.61 11.73 3.29
CA ALA A 131 -2.51 10.93 4.49
C ALA A 131 -1.62 9.71 4.21
N THR A 132 -0.97 9.18 5.24
CA THR A 132 -0.18 7.96 5.13
C THR A 132 -0.96 6.80 5.73
N ILE A 133 -1.08 5.70 4.97
CA ILE A 133 -1.55 4.41 5.47
C ILE A 133 -0.39 3.41 5.46
N TYR A 134 -0.47 2.37 6.28
CA TYR A 134 0.55 1.33 6.33
C TYR A 134 -0.03 0.01 5.84
N LEU A 135 0.39 -0.40 4.65
CA LEU A 135 -0.02 -1.66 4.05
C LEU A 135 1.03 -2.74 4.33
N PRO A 136 0.64 -4.02 4.44
CA PRO A 136 1.60 -5.07 4.73
C PRO A 136 2.55 -5.27 3.54
N SER A 137 3.85 -5.35 3.85
CA SER A 137 4.91 -5.75 2.90
C SER A 137 4.81 -7.24 2.56
N LYS A 138 5.52 -7.70 1.53
CA LYS A 138 5.61 -9.13 1.22
C LYS A 138 5.99 -9.98 2.43
N THR A 139 7.07 -9.63 3.12
CA THR A 139 7.56 -10.36 4.31
C THR A 139 6.59 -10.29 5.49
N GLY A 140 5.92 -9.15 5.67
CA GLY A 140 4.86 -8.99 6.67
C GLY A 140 3.65 -9.89 6.41
N ARG A 141 3.27 -10.06 5.12
CA ARG A 141 2.19 -10.97 4.72
C ARG A 141 2.58 -12.44 4.90
N GLU A 142 3.79 -12.83 4.53
CA GLU A 142 4.28 -14.19 4.75
C GLU A 142 4.27 -14.55 6.24
N SER A 143 4.69 -13.62 7.10
CA SER A 143 4.65 -13.78 8.56
C SER A 143 3.21 -13.93 9.09
N LEU A 144 2.25 -13.18 8.57
CA LEU A 144 0.82 -13.30 8.94
C LEU A 144 0.22 -14.63 8.49
N LYS A 145 0.55 -15.09 7.27
CA LYS A 145 0.12 -16.39 6.75
C LYS A 145 0.68 -17.55 7.59
N GLN A 146 1.94 -17.45 8.05
CA GLN A 146 2.55 -18.46 8.91
C GLN A 146 1.91 -18.50 10.31
N ARG A 147 1.61 -17.36 10.91
CA ARG A 147 0.90 -17.30 12.20
C ARG A 147 -0.51 -17.89 12.12
N GLY A 148 -1.28 -17.54 11.09
CA GLY A 148 -2.62 -18.10 10.89
C GLY A 148 -2.65 -19.62 10.64
N LYS A 149 -1.54 -20.23 10.20
CA LYS A 149 -1.41 -21.69 10.05
C LYS A 149 -0.98 -22.40 11.34
N ALA A 150 -0.31 -21.71 12.27
CA ALA A 150 0.18 -22.31 13.51
C ALA A 150 -0.94 -22.57 14.53
N ASP A 151 -2.00 -21.77 14.54
CA ASP A 151 -3.12 -21.89 15.48
C ASP A 151 -4.16 -22.97 15.08
N PHE A 152 -3.97 -23.67 13.95
CA PHE A 152 -4.89 -24.69 13.43
C PHE A 152 -4.27 -26.09 13.36
N THR A 153 -3.44 -26.46 14.33
CA THR A 153 -3.24 -27.89 14.62
C THR A 153 -4.32 -28.34 15.61
N PRO A 154 -5.38 -29.06 15.19
CA PRO A 154 -6.25 -29.71 16.15
C PRO A 154 -5.37 -30.69 16.93
N LYS A 155 -5.18 -30.43 18.24
CA LYS A 155 -4.68 -31.45 19.16
C LYS A 155 -5.71 -32.57 19.17
N VAL A 156 -5.55 -33.55 18.28
CA VAL A 156 -6.29 -34.80 18.33
C VAL A 156 -5.86 -35.47 19.62
N LYS A 157 -6.68 -35.31 20.67
CA LYS A 157 -6.55 -36.03 21.91
C LYS A 157 -6.75 -37.50 21.54
N LYS A 158 -5.66 -38.26 21.42
CA LYS A 158 -5.73 -39.72 21.28
C LYS A 158 -6.33 -40.25 22.57
N GLU A 159 -7.64 -40.43 22.57
CA GLU A 159 -8.34 -41.18 23.59
C GLU A 159 -7.87 -42.64 23.44
N LYS A 160 -7.05 -43.10 24.39
CA LYS A 160 -6.67 -44.50 24.49
C LYS A 160 -7.94 -45.30 24.74
N LYS A 161 -8.33 -46.09 23.74
CA LYS A 161 -9.28 -47.18 23.89
C LYS A 161 -8.56 -48.30 24.65
N ASP A 162 -8.51 -48.20 25.97
CA ASP A 162 -8.15 -49.33 26.82
C ASP A 162 -9.36 -50.26 26.86
N GLY A 163 -9.39 -51.20 25.93
CA GLY A 163 -10.16 -52.42 26.08
C GLY A 163 -9.51 -53.28 27.17
N LYS A 164 -10.29 -53.67 28.18
CA LYS A 164 -9.96 -54.82 29.00
C LYS A 164 -11.25 -55.44 29.56
N ASN A 165 -11.47 -56.67 29.10
CA ASN A 165 -12.33 -57.77 29.58
C ASN A 165 -13.61 -57.45 30.32
#